data_AF-A0A7S4FLI3-F1
#
_entry.id   AF-A0A7S4FLI3-F1
#
_cell.length_a   1.000
_cell.length_b   1.000
_cell.length_c   1.000
_cell.angle_alpha   90.00
_cell.angle_beta   90.00
_cell.angle_gamma   90.00
#
_symmetry.space_group_name_H-M   'P 1'
#
loop_
_entity.id
_entity.type
_entity.pdbx_description
1 polymer ?
#
loop_
_entity_poly.entity_id
_entity_poly.type
_entity_poly.pdbx_seq_one_letter_code
_entity_poly.pdbx_strand_id
1 'polypeptide(L)'
;IKRFAALWYVRLIVLRALAEVGVTFIHSDTDAIWLRDPLGAFFAPTQPALLKFSQGTVAPSQLQARWGFVVCGGLFYARASRFTRAYFQTVLEHLLQNPLVPRHATDQDSLNLALAEFGVAWHTVPNTTYHKKLFATHFTCSLREVEGTFEGAGLRVALLPHHFFMRRPMVHPEKPYVLHLYTHGGPKQTAGKLKMLQSEGLQFLRTDWANVSFPGDRGAWLDSLLLVNATVRSRYWP
;
A
#
# COMPACT_ATOMS: atom_id res chain seq x y z
N ILE A 1 6.21 -10.96 18.18
CA ILE A 1 5.63 -10.41 16.93
C ILE A 1 5.49 -11.57 15.94
N LYS A 2 4.30 -11.87 15.42
CA LYS A 2 4.15 -12.91 14.36
C LYS A 2 5.04 -12.51 13.16
N ARG A 3 5.71 -13.45 12.50
CA ARG A 3 6.68 -13.20 11.39
C ARG A 3 6.22 -12.17 10.34
N PHE A 4 4.93 -12.06 10.06
CA PHE A 4 4.37 -11.06 9.13
C PHE A 4 4.45 -9.61 9.61
N ALA A 5 4.25 -9.36 10.91
CA ALA A 5 4.38 -8.00 11.44
C ALA A 5 5.84 -7.51 11.46
N ALA A 6 6.81 -8.44 11.50
CA ALA A 6 8.22 -8.11 11.28
C ALA A 6 8.46 -7.55 9.87
N LEU A 7 7.85 -8.18 8.86
CA LEU A 7 7.98 -7.74 7.46
C LEU A 7 7.43 -6.32 7.27
N TRP A 8 6.24 -6.03 7.79
CA TRP A 8 5.63 -4.70 7.73
C TRP A 8 6.48 -3.65 8.43
N TYR A 9 7.02 -3.99 9.60
CA TYR A 9 7.92 -3.10 10.32
C TYR A 9 9.19 -2.80 9.51
N VAL A 10 9.90 -3.83 9.03
CA VAL A 10 11.13 -3.67 8.24
C VAL A 10 10.86 -2.86 6.98
N ARG A 11 9.75 -3.14 6.29
CA ARG A 11 9.30 -2.34 5.14
C ARG A 11 9.18 -0.87 5.52
N LEU A 12 8.43 -0.52 6.56
CA LEU A 12 8.24 0.87 6.96
C LEU A 12 9.55 1.55 7.38
N ILE A 13 10.48 0.83 8.03
CA ILE A 13 11.81 1.35 8.35
C ILE A 13 12.58 1.71 7.07
N VAL A 14 12.58 0.83 6.07
CA VAL A 14 13.22 1.11 4.77
C VAL A 14 12.58 2.33 4.10
N LEU A 15 11.26 2.39 4.03
CA LEU A 15 10.52 3.49 3.39
C LEU A 15 10.78 4.83 4.10
N ARG A 16 10.79 4.83 5.45
CA ARG A 16 11.14 6.00 6.25
C ARG A 16 12.58 6.43 5.99
N ALA A 17 13.54 5.49 6.00
CA ALA A 17 14.94 5.79 5.76
C ALA A 17 15.16 6.39 4.35
N LEU A 18 14.51 5.86 3.31
CA LEU A 18 14.54 6.45 1.97
C LEU A 18 14.04 7.90 1.97
N ALA A 19 12.90 8.16 2.64
CA ALA A 19 12.38 9.52 2.78
C ALA A 19 13.32 10.44 3.59
N GLU A 20 14.01 9.90 4.61
CA GLU A 20 15.00 10.61 5.43
C GLU A 20 16.18 11.12 4.64
N VAL A 21 16.72 10.29 3.74
CA VAL A 21 17.87 10.63 2.89
C VAL A 21 17.47 11.37 1.60
N GLY A 22 16.21 11.79 1.46
CA GLY A 22 15.77 12.62 0.33
C GLY A 22 15.40 11.82 -0.93
N VAL A 23 15.23 10.50 -0.85
CA VAL A 23 14.89 9.66 -2.02
C VAL A 23 13.38 9.64 -2.24
N THR A 24 12.98 10.06 -3.45
CA THR A 24 11.61 9.89 -3.95
C THR A 24 11.49 8.50 -4.58
N PHE A 25 10.43 7.76 -4.25
CA PHE A 25 10.31 6.36 -4.65
C PHE A 25 8.88 5.94 -5.00
N ILE A 26 8.78 4.82 -5.70
CA ILE A 26 7.56 4.03 -5.86
C ILE A 26 7.76 2.72 -5.09
N HIS A 27 6.87 2.43 -4.16
CA HIS A 27 6.76 1.12 -3.54
C HIS A 27 5.81 0.26 -4.38
N SER A 28 6.23 -0.98 -4.63
CA SER A 28 5.41 -1.98 -5.33
C SER A 28 5.63 -3.33 -4.65
N ASP A 29 4.56 -3.95 -4.16
CA ASP A 29 4.60 -5.34 -3.73
C ASP A 29 5.00 -6.23 -4.91
N THR A 30 5.66 -7.35 -4.62
CA THR A 30 6.13 -8.29 -5.65
C THR A 30 5.00 -8.90 -6.48
N ASP A 31 3.76 -8.77 -6.01
CA ASP A 31 2.55 -9.27 -6.63
C ASP A 31 1.63 -8.15 -7.16
N ALA A 32 2.18 -6.93 -7.29
CA ALA A 32 1.66 -5.80 -8.04
C ALA A 32 2.39 -5.72 -9.40
N ILE A 33 1.76 -6.25 -10.44
CA ILE A 33 2.40 -6.49 -11.73
C ILE A 33 2.21 -5.30 -12.66
N TRP A 34 3.32 -4.77 -13.17
CA TRP A 34 3.32 -3.65 -14.11
C TRP A 34 3.16 -4.20 -15.54
N LEU A 35 2.04 -3.90 -16.17
CA LEU A 35 1.74 -4.29 -17.55
C LEU A 35 2.18 -3.22 -18.56
N ARG A 36 2.35 -1.98 -18.08
CA ARG A 36 2.85 -0.83 -18.83
C ARG A 36 3.66 0.05 -17.88
N ASP A 37 4.43 0.97 -18.43
CA ASP A 37 5.17 1.96 -17.65
C ASP A 37 4.22 2.89 -16.87
N PRO A 38 4.17 2.81 -15.51
CA PRO A 38 3.31 3.67 -14.70
C PRO A 38 3.98 5.00 -14.33
N LEU A 39 5.24 5.23 -14.70
CA LEU A 39 6.03 6.39 -14.24
C LEU A 39 5.35 7.70 -14.63
N GLY A 40 4.78 7.78 -15.83
CA GLY A 40 4.03 8.97 -16.27
C GLY A 40 2.86 9.33 -15.35
N ALA A 41 2.16 8.33 -14.79
CA ALA A 41 1.05 8.57 -13.87
C ALA A 41 1.53 9.02 -12.47
N PHE A 42 2.66 8.49 -12.01
CA PHE A 42 3.24 8.88 -10.72
C PHE A 42 3.93 10.24 -10.77
N PHE A 43 4.76 10.48 -11.78
CA PHE A 43 5.62 11.66 -11.94
C PHE A 43 5.02 12.78 -12.80
N ALA A 44 3.72 12.70 -13.14
CA ALA A 44 3.02 13.75 -13.89
C ALA A 44 3.31 15.16 -13.33
N PRO A 45 3.76 16.14 -14.14
CA PRO A 45 4.19 17.45 -13.67
C PRO A 45 3.06 18.33 -13.11
N THR A 46 1.81 18.07 -13.50
CA THR A 46 0.72 19.06 -13.43
C THR A 46 0.14 19.31 -12.04
N GLN A 47 0.52 18.53 -11.02
CA GLN A 47 0.36 18.86 -9.59
C GLN A 47 0.94 17.70 -8.78
N PRO A 48 2.16 17.82 -8.23
CA PRO A 48 2.79 16.66 -7.63
C PRO A 48 2.30 16.48 -6.20
N ALA A 49 1.25 15.66 -6.05
CA ALA A 49 0.90 15.09 -4.76
C ALA A 49 2.15 14.49 -4.10
N LEU A 50 2.32 14.74 -2.80
CA LEU A 50 3.44 14.19 -2.02
C LEU A 50 3.36 12.67 -1.93
N LEU A 51 2.14 12.15 -1.94
CA LEU A 51 1.83 10.74 -1.84
C LEU A 51 0.78 10.40 -2.90
N LYS A 52 0.96 9.29 -3.62
CA LYS A 52 -0.07 8.77 -4.52
C LYS A 52 -0.26 7.29 -4.25
N PHE A 53 -1.47 6.86 -3.97
CA PHE A 53 -1.76 5.47 -3.61
C PHE A 53 -2.63 4.80 -4.65
N SER A 54 -2.39 3.52 -4.93
CA SER A 54 -3.43 2.70 -5.53
C SER A 54 -4.57 2.49 -4.53
N GLN A 55 -5.75 2.20 -5.05
CA GLN A 55 -6.90 1.97 -4.18
C GLN A 55 -6.83 0.61 -3.47
N GLY A 56 -7.19 0.61 -2.18
CA GLY A 56 -7.43 -0.61 -1.41
C GLY A 56 -8.87 -1.11 -1.57
N THR A 57 -9.35 -1.90 -0.60
CA THR A 57 -10.71 -2.43 -0.61
C THR A 57 -11.52 -1.94 0.58
N VAL A 58 -11.45 -2.64 1.72
CA VAL A 58 -12.38 -2.43 2.84
C VAL A 58 -11.73 -2.20 4.21
N ALA A 59 -10.41 -2.42 4.34
CA ALA A 59 -9.71 -2.30 5.60
C ALA A 59 -8.76 -1.08 5.60
N PRO A 60 -8.81 -0.20 6.61
CA PRO A 60 -9.62 -0.33 7.83
C PRO A 60 -11.08 0.16 7.64
N SER A 61 -12.04 -0.58 8.20
CA SER A 61 -13.48 -0.40 7.89
C SER A 61 -14.04 0.95 8.32
N GLN A 62 -13.55 1.52 9.42
CA GLN A 62 -13.99 2.83 9.89
C GLN A 62 -13.59 3.96 8.93
N LEU A 63 -12.40 3.86 8.30
CA LEU A 63 -11.96 4.83 7.31
C LEU A 63 -12.63 4.57 5.95
N GLN A 64 -12.89 3.30 5.63
CA GLN A 64 -13.71 2.97 4.47
C GLN A 64 -15.13 3.53 4.59
N ALA A 65 -15.76 3.44 5.76
CA ALA A 65 -17.07 4.03 6.00
C ALA A 65 -17.05 5.56 5.89
N ARG A 66 -15.95 6.20 6.33
CA ARG A 66 -15.77 7.65 6.28
C ARG A 66 -15.51 8.18 4.86
N TRP A 67 -14.63 7.53 4.10
CA TRP A 67 -14.16 8.03 2.79
C TRP A 67 -14.82 7.32 1.60
N GLY A 68 -15.53 6.22 1.84
CA GLY A 68 -16.02 5.31 0.81
C GLY A 68 -14.95 4.35 0.29
N PHE A 69 -13.67 4.64 0.50
CA PHE A 69 -12.51 3.86 0.05
C PHE A 69 -11.40 3.88 1.10
N VAL A 70 -10.33 3.12 0.81
CA VAL A 70 -9.07 3.13 1.57
C VAL A 70 -7.90 3.12 0.59
N VAL A 71 -6.74 3.60 1.00
CA VAL A 71 -5.50 3.48 0.21
C VAL A 71 -4.87 2.10 0.39
N CYS A 72 -4.17 1.61 -0.63
CA CYS A 72 -3.47 0.33 -0.59
C CYS A 72 -1.99 0.52 -0.23
N GLY A 73 -1.47 -0.33 0.67
CA GLY A 73 -0.06 -0.32 1.05
C GLY A 73 0.88 -1.08 0.10
N GLY A 74 0.36 -1.76 -0.93
CA GLY A 74 1.19 -2.55 -1.84
C GLY A 74 1.52 -1.89 -3.17
N LEU A 75 1.01 -0.69 -3.45
CA LEU A 75 1.46 0.12 -4.59
C LEU A 75 1.21 1.60 -4.31
N PHE A 76 2.28 2.37 -4.17
CA PHE A 76 2.18 3.81 -3.96
C PHE A 76 3.48 4.53 -4.32
N TYR A 77 3.38 5.85 -4.54
CA TYR A 77 4.47 6.77 -4.71
C TYR A 77 4.60 7.67 -3.48
N ALA A 78 5.84 7.98 -3.13
CA ALA A 78 6.16 8.95 -2.10
C ALA A 78 7.27 9.89 -2.57
N ARG A 79 6.98 11.18 -2.61
CA ARG A 79 7.96 12.25 -2.82
C ARG A 79 8.71 12.48 -1.52
N ALA A 80 10.04 12.53 -1.57
CA ALA A 80 10.83 12.91 -0.42
C ALA A 80 10.51 14.34 0.01
N SER A 81 10.13 14.50 1.28
CA SER A 81 9.89 15.80 1.88
C SER A 81 9.89 15.67 3.40
N ARG A 82 10.01 16.80 4.11
CA ARG A 82 9.83 16.82 5.57
C ARG A 82 8.49 16.21 6.01
N PHE A 83 7.45 16.43 5.21
CA PHE A 83 6.11 15.93 5.49
C PHE A 83 6.03 14.42 5.32
N THR A 84 6.58 13.88 4.23
CA THR A 84 6.62 12.44 3.96
C THR A 84 7.38 11.68 5.05
N ARG A 85 8.45 12.27 5.59
CA ARG A 85 9.17 11.70 6.75
C ARG A 85 8.29 11.64 7.99
N ALA A 86 7.62 12.74 8.33
CA ALA A 86 6.69 12.78 9.46
C ALA A 86 5.54 11.78 9.27
N TYR A 87 4.99 11.69 8.06
CA TYR A 87 3.96 10.72 7.71
C TYR A 87 4.43 9.28 7.99
N PHE A 88 5.58 8.84 7.45
CA PHE A 88 6.06 7.47 7.71
C PHE A 88 6.43 7.20 9.17
N GLN A 89 6.83 8.24 9.92
CA GLN A 89 7.05 8.14 11.35
C GLN A 89 5.72 7.86 12.09
N THR A 90 4.64 8.59 11.80
CA THR A 90 3.29 8.32 12.34
C THR A 90 2.76 6.94 11.92
N VAL A 91 3.01 6.52 10.67
CA VAL A 91 2.64 5.16 10.21
C VAL A 91 3.36 4.09 11.05
N LEU A 92 4.64 4.28 11.34
CA LEU A 92 5.41 3.38 12.19
C LEU A 92 4.85 3.35 13.62
N GLU A 93 4.52 4.50 14.19
CA GLU A 93 3.90 4.61 15.51
C GLU A 93 2.56 3.86 15.56
N HIS A 94 1.69 4.04 14.57
CA HIS A 94 0.44 3.28 14.48
C HIS A 94 0.67 1.77 14.38
N LEU A 95 1.68 1.32 13.63
CA LEU A 95 2.00 -0.11 13.54
C LEU A 95 2.47 -0.67 14.90
N LEU A 96 3.19 0.13 15.70
CA LEU A 96 3.83 -0.29 16.94
C LEU A 96 2.94 -0.15 18.18
N GLN A 97 2.10 0.87 18.23
CA GLN A 97 1.46 1.34 19.46
C GLN A 97 -0.02 0.99 19.54
N ASN A 98 -0.71 0.68 18.44
CA ASN A 98 -2.17 0.67 18.47
C ASN A 98 -2.73 -0.52 19.31
N PRO A 99 -3.24 -0.27 20.54
CA PRO A 99 -3.76 -1.32 21.41
C PRO A 99 -5.20 -1.73 21.01
N LEU A 100 -5.85 -0.94 20.16
CA LEU A 100 -7.18 -1.19 19.59
C LEU A 100 -7.13 -1.97 18.29
N VAL A 101 -5.93 -2.14 17.70
CA VAL A 101 -5.80 -2.96 16.51
C VAL A 101 -5.59 -4.39 16.97
N PRO A 102 -6.39 -5.36 16.48
CA PRO A 102 -6.19 -6.77 16.78
C PRO A 102 -4.75 -7.19 16.49
N ARG A 103 -4.36 -8.40 16.89
CA ARG A 103 -3.07 -9.05 16.55
C ARG A 103 -2.78 -9.20 15.03
N HIS A 104 -3.43 -8.41 14.18
CA HIS A 104 -3.53 -8.42 12.72
C HIS A 104 -3.32 -7.03 12.08
N ALA A 105 -2.87 -6.00 12.81
CA ALA A 105 -2.55 -4.68 12.25
C ALA A 105 -1.62 -4.81 11.04
N THR A 106 -2.07 -4.36 9.86
CA THR A 106 -1.24 -4.34 8.65
C THR A 106 -0.61 -2.96 8.47
N ASP A 107 0.48 -2.89 7.70
CA ASP A 107 0.99 -1.61 7.20
C ASP A 107 -0.07 -0.80 6.45
N GLN A 108 -0.98 -1.45 5.72
CA GLN A 108 -2.10 -0.78 5.07
C GLN A 108 -3.03 -0.07 6.07
N ASP A 109 -3.33 -0.70 7.21
CA ASP A 109 -4.14 -0.06 8.25
C ASP A 109 -3.44 1.17 8.80
N SER A 110 -2.16 1.04 9.14
CA SER A 110 -1.32 2.14 9.65
C SER A 110 -1.19 3.29 8.65
N LEU A 111 -1.04 3.01 7.35
CA LEU A 111 -0.99 4.02 6.29
C LEU A 111 -2.28 4.85 6.24
N ASN A 112 -3.43 4.20 6.31
CA ASN A 112 -4.73 4.88 6.28
C ASN A 112 -4.98 5.67 7.56
N LEU A 113 -4.66 5.09 8.74
CA LEU A 113 -4.79 5.78 10.02
C LEU A 113 -3.95 7.07 10.08
N ALA A 114 -2.71 7.02 9.58
CA ALA A 114 -1.88 8.21 9.52
C ALA A 114 -2.50 9.29 8.61
N LEU A 115 -3.03 8.93 7.43
CA LEU A 115 -3.71 9.92 6.57
C LEU A 115 -4.92 10.56 7.29
N ALA A 116 -5.64 9.79 8.10
CA ALA A 116 -6.75 10.31 8.89
C ALA A 116 -6.28 11.24 10.02
N GLU A 117 -5.17 10.92 10.69
CA GLU A 117 -4.56 11.75 11.74
C GLU A 117 -4.06 13.08 11.18
N PHE A 118 -3.47 13.07 9.98
CA PHE A 118 -3.07 14.27 9.26
C PHE A 118 -4.24 15.07 8.65
N GLY A 119 -5.50 14.71 8.95
CA GLY A 119 -6.67 15.48 8.55
C GLY A 119 -6.91 15.53 7.05
N VAL A 120 -6.59 14.47 6.30
CA VAL A 120 -6.82 14.46 4.85
C VAL A 120 -8.31 14.61 4.52
N ALA A 121 -8.62 15.67 3.77
CA ALA A 121 -9.93 15.90 3.16
C ALA A 121 -9.89 15.47 1.69
N TRP A 122 -10.71 14.48 1.33
CA TRP A 122 -10.77 13.93 -0.03
C TRP A 122 -11.81 14.64 -0.89
N HIS A 123 -11.46 14.90 -2.14
CA HIS A 123 -12.27 15.59 -3.15
C HIS A 123 -12.48 14.64 -4.33
N THR A 124 -13.68 14.09 -4.44
CA THR A 124 -14.06 13.22 -5.56
C THR A 124 -14.60 14.04 -6.72
N VAL A 125 -14.22 13.68 -7.95
CA VAL A 125 -14.80 14.30 -9.14
C VAL A 125 -16.21 13.72 -9.39
N PRO A 126 -17.26 14.56 -9.48
CA PRO A 126 -18.61 14.08 -9.76
C PRO A 126 -18.70 13.22 -11.03
N ASN A 127 -19.57 12.21 -11.02
CA ASN A 127 -19.82 11.30 -12.16
C ASN A 127 -18.59 10.49 -12.63
N THR A 128 -17.57 10.34 -11.78
CA THR A 128 -16.38 9.51 -12.09
C THR A 128 -16.22 8.30 -11.17
N THR A 129 -17.14 8.15 -10.22
CA THR A 129 -17.10 7.08 -9.23
C THR A 129 -18.10 5.97 -9.53
N TYR A 130 -17.79 4.75 -9.10
CA TYR A 130 -18.70 3.60 -9.13
C TYR A 130 -18.45 2.72 -7.90
N HIS A 131 -19.34 1.77 -7.63
CA HIS A 131 -19.23 0.91 -6.44
C HIS A 131 -18.86 -0.53 -6.81
N LYS A 132 -18.01 -1.14 -5.99
CA LYS A 132 -17.73 -2.58 -6.02
C LYS A 132 -18.07 -3.17 -4.66
N LYS A 133 -18.34 -4.48 -4.65
CA LYS A 133 -18.66 -5.25 -3.45
C LYS A 133 -17.52 -6.21 -3.11
N LEU A 134 -17.18 -6.28 -1.83
CA LEU A 134 -16.30 -7.30 -1.24
C LEU A 134 -17.01 -7.90 -0.03
N PHE A 135 -17.40 -9.18 -0.12
CA PHE A 135 -18.28 -9.81 0.86
C PHE A 135 -19.59 -9.04 1.03
N ALA A 136 -19.94 -8.56 2.22
CA ALA A 136 -21.12 -7.74 2.48
C ALA A 136 -20.88 -6.23 2.31
N THR A 137 -19.63 -5.80 2.13
CA THR A 137 -19.25 -4.38 2.17
C THR A 137 -19.12 -3.81 0.75
N HIS A 138 -19.71 -2.63 0.54
CA HIS A 138 -19.50 -1.84 -0.68
C HIS A 138 -18.39 -0.83 -0.46
N PHE A 139 -17.58 -0.61 -1.49
CA PHE A 139 -16.56 0.44 -1.50
C PHE A 139 -16.57 1.18 -2.84
N THR A 140 -16.25 2.46 -2.76
CA THR A 140 -16.23 3.38 -3.90
C THR A 140 -14.91 3.21 -4.66
N CYS A 141 -15.01 3.16 -5.97
CA CYS A 141 -13.89 3.18 -6.90
C CYS A 141 -13.98 4.44 -7.77
N SER A 142 -12.84 4.94 -8.25
CA SER A 142 -12.79 6.12 -9.10
C SER A 142 -12.17 5.84 -10.47
N LEU A 143 -12.73 6.42 -11.53
CA LEU A 143 -12.18 6.48 -12.87
C LEU A 143 -11.24 7.67 -13.09
N ARG A 144 -11.19 8.61 -12.13
CA ARG A 144 -10.22 9.72 -12.12
C ARG A 144 -9.37 9.66 -10.86
N GLU A 145 -8.30 10.44 -10.85
CA GLU A 145 -7.54 10.64 -9.62
C GLU A 145 -8.47 11.32 -8.59
N VAL A 146 -8.48 10.80 -7.35
CA VAL A 146 -9.17 11.46 -6.23
C VAL A 146 -8.12 12.25 -5.47
N GLU A 147 -8.25 13.56 -5.46
CA GLU A 147 -7.33 14.41 -4.72
C GLU A 147 -7.69 14.44 -3.24
N GLY A 148 -6.67 14.47 -2.39
CA GLY A 148 -6.81 14.74 -0.97
C GLY A 148 -5.91 15.91 -0.58
N THR A 149 -6.40 16.77 0.31
CA THR A 149 -5.65 17.91 0.82
C THR A 149 -5.42 17.74 2.32
N PHE A 150 -4.19 18.00 2.76
CA PHE A 150 -3.89 18.09 4.19
C PHE A 150 -4.35 19.44 4.73
N GLU A 151 -5.13 19.42 5.80
CA GLU A 151 -5.65 20.64 6.42
C GLU A 151 -4.50 21.59 6.84
N GLY A 152 -4.62 22.87 6.49
CA GLY A 152 -3.66 23.92 6.88
C GLY A 152 -2.31 23.94 6.16
N ALA A 153 -1.94 22.90 5.40
CA ALA A 153 -0.60 22.80 4.79
C ALA A 153 -0.57 23.03 3.26
N GLY A 154 -1.72 23.01 2.58
CA GLY A 154 -1.81 23.09 1.12
C GLY A 154 -1.12 21.92 0.38
N LEU A 155 -0.70 20.90 1.13
CA LEU A 155 -0.08 19.69 0.61
C LEU A 155 -1.16 18.77 0.06
N ARG A 156 -0.78 17.97 -0.95
CA ARG A 156 -1.71 17.07 -1.64
C ARG A 156 -1.30 15.62 -1.51
N VAL A 157 -2.29 14.75 -1.41
CA VAL A 157 -2.23 13.30 -1.59
C VAL A 157 -3.20 12.93 -2.72
N ALA A 158 -3.00 11.80 -3.37
CA ALA A 158 -3.92 11.34 -4.40
C ALA A 158 -4.19 9.83 -4.32
N LEU A 159 -5.40 9.46 -4.70
CA LEU A 159 -5.80 8.08 -5.00
C LEU A 159 -5.81 7.91 -6.51
N LEU A 160 -5.02 6.97 -7.02
CA LEU A 160 -4.90 6.73 -8.45
C LEU A 160 -6.21 6.15 -9.02
N PRO A 161 -6.50 6.39 -10.33
CA PRO A 161 -7.67 5.82 -10.99
C PRO A 161 -7.67 4.29 -10.91
N HIS A 162 -8.74 3.70 -10.36
CA HIS A 162 -8.81 2.26 -10.09
C HIS A 162 -8.65 1.40 -11.36
N HIS A 163 -9.20 1.86 -12.50
CA HIS A 163 -9.11 1.12 -13.77
C HIS A 163 -7.68 1.04 -14.33
N PHE A 164 -6.79 1.94 -13.90
CA PHE A 164 -5.38 1.94 -14.26
C PHE A 164 -4.50 1.19 -13.26
N PHE A 165 -4.92 1.14 -11.99
CA PHE A 165 -4.19 0.51 -10.89
C PHE A 165 -5.12 -0.45 -10.14
N MET A 166 -5.45 -1.56 -10.80
CA MET A 166 -6.57 -2.41 -10.40
C MET A 166 -6.24 -3.25 -9.17
N ARG A 167 -7.03 -3.07 -8.11
CA ARG A 167 -7.08 -3.98 -6.96
C ARG A 167 -8.14 -5.06 -7.16
N ARG A 168 -9.14 -4.81 -7.99
CA ARG A 168 -10.21 -5.75 -8.35
C ARG A 168 -10.42 -5.76 -9.85
N PRO A 169 -10.65 -6.92 -10.48
CA PRO A 169 -10.90 -6.97 -11.91
C PRO A 169 -12.08 -6.10 -12.30
N MET A 170 -11.97 -5.40 -13.43
CA MET A 170 -13.04 -4.66 -14.07
C MET A 170 -12.84 -4.67 -15.58
N VAL A 171 -13.94 -4.57 -16.32
CA VAL A 171 -13.90 -4.35 -17.77
C VAL A 171 -13.78 -2.84 -18.01
N HIS A 172 -12.79 -2.44 -18.78
CA HIS A 172 -12.58 -1.06 -19.20
C HIS A 172 -11.94 -1.07 -20.60
N PRO A 173 -12.27 -0.12 -21.50
CA PRO A 173 -11.66 -0.05 -22.84
C PRO A 173 -10.15 0.15 -22.79
N GLU A 174 -9.66 0.88 -21.79
CA GLU A 174 -8.23 1.12 -21.60
C GLU A 174 -7.56 0.03 -20.76
N LYS A 175 -6.35 -0.37 -21.15
CA LYS A 175 -5.55 -1.35 -20.44
C LYS A 175 -4.96 -0.78 -19.14
N PRO A 176 -4.93 -1.56 -18.05
CA PRO A 176 -4.34 -1.11 -16.79
C PRO A 176 -2.81 -0.89 -16.93
N TYR A 177 -2.27 0.00 -16.11
CA TYR A 177 -0.82 0.10 -15.90
C TYR A 177 -0.34 -0.99 -14.95
N VAL A 178 -1.05 -1.19 -13.83
CA VAL A 178 -0.67 -2.16 -12.79
C VAL A 178 -1.86 -3.00 -12.37
N LEU A 179 -1.63 -4.31 -12.28
CA LEU A 179 -2.54 -5.28 -11.68
C LEU A 179 -2.02 -5.70 -10.30
N HIS A 180 -2.71 -5.26 -9.26
CA HIS A 180 -2.42 -5.66 -7.88
C HIS A 180 -3.65 -6.37 -7.30
N LEU A 181 -4.10 -7.44 -7.95
CA LEU A 181 -5.40 -8.05 -7.71
C LEU A 181 -5.53 -8.68 -6.31
N TYR A 182 -6.68 -8.43 -5.69
CA TYR A 182 -7.15 -9.10 -4.48
C TYR A 182 -7.93 -10.37 -4.84
N THR A 183 -7.41 -11.53 -4.45
CA THR A 183 -8.09 -12.83 -4.55
C THR A 183 -9.05 -13.05 -3.37
N HIS A 184 -10.31 -13.42 -3.66
CA HIS A 184 -11.22 -13.93 -2.61
C HIS A 184 -10.80 -15.32 -2.13
N GLY A 185 -11.09 -15.66 -0.86
CA GLY A 185 -10.91 -17.02 -0.31
C GLY A 185 -10.00 -17.16 0.92
N GLY A 186 -9.67 -16.08 1.63
CA GLY A 186 -8.67 -16.12 2.71
C GLY A 186 -7.25 -15.83 2.19
N PRO A 187 -6.21 -15.95 3.02
CA PRO A 187 -4.91 -15.38 2.72
C PRO A 187 -4.32 -16.02 1.48
N LYS A 188 -4.35 -15.30 0.35
CA LYS A 188 -3.47 -15.54 -0.79
C LYS A 188 -3.52 -17.00 -1.27
N GLN A 189 -4.65 -17.47 -1.81
CA GLN A 189 -4.59 -18.69 -2.61
C GLN A 189 -3.70 -18.41 -3.81
N THR A 190 -2.41 -18.73 -3.65
CA THR A 190 -1.35 -18.47 -4.63
C THR A 190 -1.82 -18.99 -5.98
N ALA A 191 -2.41 -20.19 -6.03
CA ALA A 191 -2.98 -20.76 -7.25
C ALA A 191 -4.00 -19.84 -7.96
N GLY A 192 -4.95 -19.24 -7.23
CA GLY A 192 -5.93 -18.32 -7.82
C GLY A 192 -5.29 -17.04 -8.36
N LYS A 193 -4.28 -16.51 -7.64
CA LYS A 193 -3.54 -15.34 -8.11
C LYS A 193 -2.68 -15.68 -9.32
N LEU A 194 -1.95 -16.80 -9.28
CA LEU A 194 -1.16 -17.32 -10.40
C LEU A 194 -2.03 -17.50 -11.64
N LYS A 195 -3.22 -18.10 -11.52
CA LYS A 195 -4.15 -18.28 -12.63
C LYS A 195 -4.58 -16.95 -13.25
N MET A 196 -4.91 -15.94 -12.43
CA MET A 196 -5.24 -14.60 -12.94
C MET A 196 -4.04 -13.92 -13.60
N LEU A 197 -2.84 -14.06 -13.04
CA LEU A 197 -1.64 -13.50 -13.67
C LEU A 197 -1.33 -14.19 -15.01
N GLN A 198 -1.49 -15.50 -15.08
CA GLN A 198 -1.33 -16.27 -16.32
C GLN A 198 -2.33 -15.86 -17.40
N SER A 199 -3.60 -15.58 -17.05
CA SER A 199 -4.58 -15.10 -18.03
C SER A 199 -4.24 -13.71 -18.59
N GLU A 200 -3.39 -12.96 -17.90
CA GLU A 200 -2.87 -11.66 -18.35
C GLU A 200 -1.53 -11.79 -19.11
N GLY A 201 -1.13 -13.03 -19.44
CA GLY A 201 0.08 -13.33 -20.20
C GLY A 201 1.35 -13.48 -19.37
N LEU A 202 1.28 -13.48 -18.04
CA LEU A 202 2.47 -13.71 -17.21
C LEU A 202 2.91 -15.16 -17.24
N GLN A 203 4.18 -15.36 -17.58
CA GLN A 203 4.82 -16.66 -17.58
C GLN A 203 5.74 -16.80 -16.37
N PHE A 204 5.67 -17.94 -15.70
CA PHE A 204 6.60 -18.28 -14.61
C PHE A 204 7.81 -18.97 -15.22
N LEU A 205 8.97 -18.31 -15.16
CA LEU A 205 10.24 -18.84 -15.71
C LEU A 205 10.69 -20.13 -15.03
N ARG A 206 10.23 -20.37 -13.80
CA ARG A 206 10.49 -21.58 -13.01
C ARG A 206 9.24 -21.99 -12.24
N THR A 207 8.96 -23.28 -12.24
CA THR A 207 7.86 -23.90 -11.48
C THR A 207 8.33 -24.63 -10.23
N ASP A 208 9.65 -24.80 -10.08
CA ASP A 208 10.32 -25.57 -9.03
C ASP A 208 10.87 -24.70 -7.88
N TRP A 209 10.34 -23.48 -7.69
CA TRP A 209 10.82 -22.56 -6.65
C TRP A 209 10.84 -23.16 -5.24
N ALA A 210 10.00 -24.16 -4.95
CA ALA A 210 10.01 -24.88 -3.68
C ALA A 210 11.30 -25.69 -3.45
N ASN A 211 12.00 -26.07 -4.52
CA ASN A 211 13.24 -26.85 -4.50
C ASN A 211 14.49 -25.96 -4.56
N VAL A 212 14.33 -24.64 -4.72
CA VAL A 212 15.45 -23.70 -4.73
C VAL A 212 15.85 -23.39 -3.29
N SER A 213 17.02 -23.89 -2.88
CA SER A 213 17.66 -23.46 -1.63
C SER A 213 18.33 -22.10 -1.85
N PHE A 214 17.94 -21.12 -1.06
CA PHE A 214 18.69 -19.87 -0.96
C PHE A 214 19.72 -20.02 0.15
N PRO A 215 21.00 -19.67 -0.07
CA PRO A 215 22.00 -19.68 0.99
C PRO A 215 21.60 -18.70 2.11
N GLY A 216 21.86 -19.10 3.36
CA GLY A 216 21.61 -18.31 4.56
C GLY A 216 20.38 -18.71 5.38
N ASP A 217 20.46 -18.49 6.69
CA ASP A 217 19.34 -18.70 7.61
C ASP A 217 18.40 -17.48 7.58
N ARG A 218 17.34 -17.57 6.77
CA ARG A 218 16.29 -16.55 6.68
C ARG A 218 15.60 -16.28 8.02
N GLY A 219 15.49 -17.31 8.87
CA GLY A 219 14.94 -17.18 10.22
C GLY A 219 15.84 -16.30 11.07
N ALA A 220 17.12 -16.65 11.16
CA ALA A 220 18.12 -15.86 11.89
C ALA A 220 18.23 -14.42 11.36
N TRP A 221 18.16 -14.20 10.04
CA TRP A 221 18.14 -12.85 9.48
C TRP A 221 16.90 -12.05 9.93
N LEU A 222 15.70 -12.64 9.82
CA LEU A 222 14.46 -12.00 10.30
C LEU A 222 14.50 -11.74 11.81
N ASP A 223 15.00 -12.70 12.59
CA ASP A 223 15.12 -12.60 14.04
C ASP A 223 16.14 -11.53 14.42
N SER A 224 17.24 -11.38 13.67
CA SER A 224 18.22 -10.30 13.87
C SER A 224 17.59 -8.91 13.68
N LEU A 225 16.72 -8.76 12.68
CA LEU A 225 15.99 -7.50 12.45
C LEU A 225 15.01 -7.20 13.60
N LEU A 226 14.38 -8.24 14.15
CA LEU A 226 13.49 -8.13 15.31
C LEU A 226 14.25 -7.81 16.61
N LEU A 227 15.43 -8.40 16.80
CA LEU A 227 16.32 -8.15 17.95
C LEU A 227 16.86 -6.72 17.95
N VAL A 228 17.34 -6.23 16.81
CA VAL A 228 17.74 -4.82 16.65
C VAL A 228 16.58 -3.90 17.04
N ASN A 229 15.35 -4.24 16.70
CA ASN A 229 14.17 -3.46 17.06
C ASN A 229 13.87 -3.50 18.58
N ALA A 230 14.02 -4.64 19.26
CA ALA A 230 13.86 -4.69 20.72
C ALA A 230 14.86 -3.77 21.43
N THR A 231 16.11 -3.74 20.96
CA THR A 231 17.14 -2.83 21.45
C THR A 231 16.85 -1.36 21.11
N VAL A 232 16.41 -1.06 19.88
CA VAL A 232 16.03 0.29 19.45
C VAL A 232 14.83 0.81 20.24
N ARG A 233 13.79 0.00 20.45
CA ARG A 233 12.66 0.36 21.32
C ARG A 233 13.13 0.73 22.73
N SER A 234 14.03 -0.05 23.33
CA SER A 234 14.55 0.24 24.68
C SER A 234 15.44 1.48 24.77
N ARG A 235 16.04 1.93 23.66
CA ARG A 235 16.97 3.08 23.64
C ARG A 235 16.34 4.40 23.22
N TYR A 236 15.32 4.36 22.37
CA TYR A 236 14.73 5.57 21.76
C TYR A 236 13.31 5.86 22.23
N TRP A 237 12.72 4.98 23.06
CA TRP A 237 11.39 5.13 23.65
C TRP A 237 11.43 4.71 25.14
N PRO A 238 11.95 5.56 26.04
CA PRO A 238 11.84 5.35 27.49
C PRO A 238 10.38 5.43 27.97
#